data_AF-A0A377LUU1-F1
#
_entry.id   AF-A0A377LUU1-F1
#
_cell.length_a   1.000
_cell.length_b   1.000
_cell.length_c   1.000
_cell.angle_alpha   90.00
_cell.angle_beta   90.00
_cell.angle_gamma   90.00
#
_symmetry.space_group_name_H-M   'P 1'
#
loop_
_entity.id
_entity.type
_entity.pdbx_description
1 polymer ?
#
loop_
_entity_poly.entity_id
_entity_poly.type
_entity_poly.pdbx_seq_one_letter_code
_entity_poly.pdbx_strand_id
1 'polypeptide(L)' 'MKTENGTIVRYFEALKGDKLALVINGDKGTVNRIAVLDDAIPTASGVKVGTPFSDLYKQAFGNCASAPSDRWRGGAM' A
#
# COMPACT_ATOMS: atom_id res chain seq x y z
N MET A 1 -4.95 -15.36 2.54
CA MET A 1 -5.25 -15.14 3.99
C MET A 1 -3.95 -14.84 4.71
N LYS A 2 -3.96 -13.94 5.69
CA LYS A 2 -2.78 -13.60 6.51
C LYS A 2 -3.19 -13.43 7.98
N THR A 3 -2.22 -13.43 8.89
CA THR A 3 -2.44 -13.10 10.30
C THR A 3 -2.10 -11.63 10.53
N GLU A 4 -3.01 -10.89 11.15
CA GLU A 4 -2.81 -9.49 11.57
C GLU A 4 -3.32 -9.37 13.01
N ASN A 5 -2.48 -8.90 13.94
CA ASN A 5 -2.79 -8.80 15.37
C ASN A 5 -3.39 -10.08 15.98
N GLY A 6 -2.87 -11.25 15.59
CA GLY A 6 -3.37 -12.55 16.07
C GLY A 6 -4.69 -13.03 15.45
N THR A 7 -5.27 -12.27 14.51
CA THR A 7 -6.52 -12.64 13.82
C THR A 7 -6.25 -13.02 12.36
N ILE A 8 -6.96 -14.03 11.84
CA ILE A 8 -6.92 -14.36 10.42
C ILE A 8 -7.75 -13.33 9.66
N VAL A 9 -7.09 -12.59 8.77
CA VAL A 9 -7.74 -11.61 7.90
C VAL A 9 -7.71 -12.06 6.44
N ARG A 10 -8.78 -11.68 5.73
CA ARG A 10 -8.93 -11.92 4.29
C ARG A 10 -8.40 -10.71 3.54
N TYR A 11 -7.71 -10.98 2.44
CA TYR A 11 -7.25 -9.94 1.53
C TYR A 11 -7.34 -10.46 0.10
N PHE A 12 -7.42 -9.52 -0.83
CA PHE A 12 -7.42 -9.77 -2.26
C PHE A 12 -6.23 -9.07 -2.91
N GLU A 13 -5.63 -9.73 -3.88
CA GLU A 13 -4.60 -9.19 -4.75
C GLU A 13 -5.21 -8.98 -6.13
N ALA A 14 -5.21 -7.74 -6.61
CA ALA A 14 -5.62 -7.43 -7.98
C ALA A 14 -4.36 -7.40 -8.85
N LEU A 15 -4.35 -8.23 -9.90
CA LEU A 15 -3.26 -8.28 -10.86
C LEU A 15 -3.64 -7.52 -12.14
N LYS A 16 -2.66 -6.84 -12.73
CA LYS A 16 -2.73 -6.24 -14.07
C LYS A 16 -1.71 -6.95 -14.93
N GLY A 17 -2.17 -7.95 -15.69
CA GLY A 17 -1.28 -8.94 -16.29
C GLY A 17 -0.60 -9.76 -15.20
N ASP A 18 0.74 -9.75 -15.20
CA ASP A 18 1.61 -10.44 -14.24
C ASP A 18 2.00 -9.56 -13.04
N LYS A 19 1.59 -8.29 -13.01
CA LYS A 19 1.98 -7.32 -11.97
C LYS A 19 0.91 -7.17 -10.91
N LEU A 20 1.32 -7.19 -9.64
CA LEU A 20 0.46 -6.83 -8.52
C LEU A 20 0.12 -5.33 -8.57
N ALA A 21 -1.15 -5.01 -8.77
CA ALA A 21 -1.65 -3.65 -8.90
C ALA A 21 -2.23 -3.12 -7.59
N LEU A 22 -3.01 -3.94 -6.88
CA LEU A 22 -3.66 -3.56 -5.62
C LEU A 22 -3.61 -4.70 -4.59
N VAL A 23 -3.51 -4.33 -3.32
CA VAL A 23 -3.78 -5.23 -2.19
C VAL A 23 -4.95 -4.66 -1.38
N ILE A 24 -6.07 -5.37 -1.35
CA ILE A 24 -7.30 -4.96 -0.67
C ILE A 24 -7.44 -5.79 0.60
N ASN A 25 -7.31 -5.14 1.75
CA ASN A 25 -7.52 -5.77 3.05
C ASN A 25 -8.93 -5.46 3.53
N GLY A 26 -9.54 -6.45 4.16
CA GLY A 26 -10.84 -6.30 4.78
C GLY A 26 -10.93 -7.07 6.09
N ASP A 27 -11.78 -6.56 6.98
CA ASP A 27 -12.15 -7.21 8.23
C ASP A 27 -13.67 -7.17 8.38
N LYS A 28 -14.26 -8.20 8.98
CA LYS A 28 -15.72 -8.28 9.26
C LYS A 28 -16.63 -7.94 8.06
N GLY A 29 -16.20 -8.29 6.85
CA GLY A 29 -16.99 -8.08 5.63
C GLY A 29 -16.89 -6.68 5.01
N THR A 30 -16.05 -5.79 5.54
CA THR A 30 -15.81 -4.46 4.99
C THR A 30 -14.35 -4.26 4.61
N VAL A 31 -14.09 -3.31 3.70
CA VAL A 31 -12.73 -2.91 3.33
C VAL A 31 -12.19 -1.97 4.41
N ASN A 32 -10.96 -2.23 4.88
CA ASN A 32 -10.30 -1.38 5.86
C ASN A 32 -9.06 -0.66 5.29
N ARG A 33 -8.39 -1.23 4.29
CA ARG A 33 -7.19 -0.65 3.68
C ARG A 33 -6.95 -1.17 2.27
N ILE A 34 -6.60 -0.25 1.38
CA ILE A 34 -6.15 -0.55 0.02
C ILE A 34 -4.72 -0.04 -0.12
N ALA A 35 -3.79 -0.92 -0.52
CA ALA A 35 -2.48 -0.52 -0.98
C ALA A 35 -2.49 -0.48 -2.52
N VAL A 36 -2.08 0.64 -3.09
CA VAL A 36 -2.04 0.88 -4.53
C VAL A 36 -0.58 0.83 -5.00
N LEU A 37 -0.29 -0.04 -5.96
CA LEU A 37 1.03 -0.21 -6.57
C LEU A 37 1.05 0.16 -8.05
N ASP A 38 -0.12 0.23 -8.72
CA ASP A 38 -0.25 0.64 -10.12
C ASP A 38 -0.07 2.17 -10.26
N ASP A 39 0.90 2.59 -11.07
CA ASP A 39 1.22 3.99 -11.33
C ASP A 39 0.17 4.70 -12.20
N ALA A 40 -0.72 3.95 -12.84
CA ALA A 40 -1.85 4.48 -13.57
C ALA A 40 -3.00 4.97 -12.68
N ILE A 41 -2.95 4.70 -11.36
CA ILE A 41 -4.00 5.07 -10.40
C ILE A 41 -3.50 6.22 -9.51
N PRO A 42 -3.78 7.49 -9.86
CA PRO A 42 -3.38 8.64 -9.04
C PRO A 42 -4.32 8.85 -7.84
N THR A 43 -3.83 9.58 -6.84
CA THR A 43 -4.70 10.18 -5.82
C THR A 43 -5.53 11.31 -6.43
N ALA A 44 -6.58 11.75 -5.72
CA ALA A 44 -7.36 12.92 -6.13
C ALA A 44 -6.52 14.20 -6.26
N SER A 45 -5.39 14.29 -5.55
CA SER A 45 -4.43 15.40 -5.65
C SER A 45 -3.39 15.22 -6.77
N GLY A 46 -3.49 14.15 -7.56
CA GLY A 46 -2.58 13.88 -8.69
C GLY A 46 -1.26 13.20 -8.31
N VAL A 47 -1.03 12.91 -7.03
CA VAL A 47 0.15 12.16 -6.57
C VAL A 47 0.01 10.70 -6.98
N LYS A 48 1.09 10.08 -7.47
CA LYS A 48 1.07 8.69 -7.92
C LYS A 48 2.36 7.97 -7.58
N VAL A 49 2.37 6.65 -7.79
CA VAL A 49 3.59 5.86 -7.72
C VAL A 49 4.62 6.46 -8.70
N GLY A 50 5.82 6.74 -8.20
CA GLY A 50 6.88 7.41 -8.97
C GLY A 50 6.94 8.93 -8.78
N THR A 51 5.99 9.58 -8.09
CA THR A 51 6.14 11.01 -7.73
C THR A 51 7.37 11.20 -6.83
N PRO A 52 8.33 12.07 -7.20
CA PRO A 52 9.50 12.35 -6.37
C PRO A 52 9.12 12.88 -4.99
N PHE A 53 9.86 12.47 -3.95
CA PHE A 53 9.66 12.95 -2.59
C PHE A 53 9.82 14.48 -2.49
N SER A 54 10.80 15.04 -3.22
CA SER A 54 11.09 16.47 -3.28
C SER A 54 9.93 17.33 -3.78
N ASP A 55 9.01 16.73 -4.56
CA ASP A 55 7.86 17.45 -5.12
C ASP A 55 6.76 17.61 -4.08
N LEU A 56 6.79 16.83 -3.00
CA LEU A 56 5.77 16.82 -1.94
C LEU A 56 6.29 17.40 -0.62
N TYR A 57 7.55 17.12 -0.29
CA TYR A 57 8.12 17.46 1.01
C TYR A 57 9.55 17.96 0.88
N LYS A 58 9.89 19.00 1.66
CA LYS A 58 11.26 19.51 1.78
C LYS A 58 12.13 18.66 2.69
N GLN A 59 11.52 17.99 3.67
CA GLN A 59 12.20 17.14 4.65
C GLN A 59 11.25 16.08 5.22
N ALA A 60 11.81 14.96 5.68
CA ALA A 60 11.06 13.86 6.28
C ALA A 60 10.62 14.14 7.73
N PHE A 61 11.39 14.93 8.49
CA PHE A 61 11.12 15.19 9.90
C PHE A 61 9.74 15.86 10.09
N GLY A 62 8.90 15.25 10.92
CA GLY A 62 7.53 15.70 11.19
C GLY A 62 6.48 15.29 10.15
N ASN A 63 6.88 14.87 8.95
CA ASN A 63 5.97 14.46 7.87
C ASN A 63 5.91 12.94 7.67
N CYS A 64 6.99 12.24 8.01
CA CYS A 64 7.18 10.84 7.68
C CYS A 64 7.60 10.00 8.89
N ALA A 65 7.22 8.73 8.88
CA ALA A 65 7.68 7.70 9.81
C ALA A 65 8.05 6.44 9.04
N SER A 66 8.97 5.64 9.59
CA SER A 66 9.36 4.37 9.00
C SER A 66 8.15 3.44 8.87
N ALA A 67 7.95 2.88 7.68
CA ALA A 67 6.88 1.92 7.47
C ALA A 67 7.19 0.61 8.25
N PRO A 68 6.20 0.01 8.93
CA PRO A 68 6.35 -1.32 9.51
C PRO A 68 6.76 -2.36 8.48
N SER A 69 7.66 -3.28 8.85
CA SER A 69 8.23 -4.28 7.94
C SER A 69 7.20 -5.30 7.43
N ASP A 70 6.17 -5.58 8.21
CA ASP A 70 5.05 -6.46 7.85
C ASP A 70 4.07 -5.83 6.85
N ARG A 71 4.15 -4.51 6.63
CA ARG A 71 3.32 -3.77 5.67
C ARG A 71 3.89 -3.73 4.26
N TRP A 72 5.16 -4.12 4.06
CA TRP A 72 5.83 -4.19 2.77
C TRP A 72 6.25 -5.64 2.47
N ARG A 73 5.33 -6.44 1.92
CA ARG A 73 5.69 -7.72 1.25
C ARG A 73 6.27 -7.45 -0.16
N GLY A 74 7.28 -6.58 -0.24
CA GLY A 74 8.06 -6.33 -1.45
C GLY A 74 9.56 -6.61 -1.29
N GLY A 75 10.01 -7.04 -0.10
CA GLY A 75 11.43 -7.19 0.25
C GLY A 75 11.74 -8.53 0.91
N ALA A 76 11.36 -9.64 0.27
CA ALA A 76 11.91 -10.96 0.56
C ALA A 76 12.30 -11.63 -0.76
N MET A 77 13.38 -11.14 -1.36
CA MET A 77 14.32 -11.84 -2.23
C MET A 77 15.70 -11.23 -1.99
#